data_AF-A0A353WKG7-F1
#
_entry.id   AF-A0A353WKG7-F1
#
_cell.length_a   1.000
_cell.length_b   1.000
_cell.length_c   1.000
_cell.angle_alpha   90.00
_cell.angle_beta   90.00
_cell.angle_gamma   90.00
#
_symmetry.space_group_name_H-M   'P 1'
#
loop_
_entity.id
_entity.type
_entity.pdbx_description
1 polymer ?
#
loop_
_entity_poly.entity_id
_entity_poly.type
_entity_poly.pdbx_seq_one_letter_code
_entity_poly.pdbx_strand_id
1 'polypeptide(L)'
;PIILIVSVFAIASLALVGTMALLCFTKAFSIVFLGLPRSEESQLVQEEVSPIMLLSMGILALFTFLIGLFPQYAINLVKSPALVLIKTDQMLLNTVIPLNILKTISLAGLGFIILFIIIYALRSFMLKGKKVYSYKTWDCSYQAGTNRMQYTASSYASPFLSFLKPFFVKEFTIKKPKDLFPKEAHFELHAHDIFEHYFIYPVIRINKRLLEKFYWIQSGSTQQYISYGLIFLVIALIGAIGVK
;
A
#
# COMPACT_ATOMS: atom_id res chain seq x y z
N PRO A 1 24.18 -20.87 18.02
CA PRO A 1 24.30 -20.58 16.56
C PRO A 1 22.95 -20.37 15.86
N ILE A 2 21.99 -21.31 15.97
CA ILE A 2 20.68 -21.23 15.30
C ILE A 2 19.87 -20.01 15.76
N ILE A 3 19.77 -19.76 17.07
CA ILE A 3 19.05 -18.61 17.63
C ILE A 3 19.59 -17.29 17.06
N LEU A 4 20.91 -17.15 16.99
CA LEU A 4 21.54 -15.94 16.46
C LEU A 4 21.22 -15.74 14.97
N ILE A 5 21.26 -16.80 14.17
CA ILE A 5 20.87 -16.75 12.75
C ILE A 5 19.41 -16.31 12.62
N VAL A 6 18.50 -16.94 13.37
CA VAL A 6 17.07 -16.61 13.36
C VAL A 6 16.83 -15.16 13.78
N SER A 7 17.49 -14.69 14.84
CA SER A 7 17.38 -13.30 15.29
C SER A 7 17.87 -12.30 14.25
N VAL A 8 19.00 -12.59 13.57
CA VAL A 8 19.51 -11.73 12.50
C VAL A 8 18.52 -11.66 11.34
N PHE A 9 17.98 -12.79 10.90
CA PHE A 9 16.95 -12.80 9.83
C PHE A 9 15.67 -12.09 10.25
N ALA A 10 15.24 -12.24 11.50
CA ALA A 10 14.06 -11.55 12.03
C ALA A 10 14.26 -10.03 12.05
N ILE A 11 15.40 -9.55 12.55
CA ILE A 11 15.73 -8.12 12.56
C ILE A 11 15.84 -7.57 11.14
N ALA A 12 16.52 -8.30 10.25
CA ALA A 12 16.66 -7.90 8.84
C ALA A 12 15.29 -7.81 8.15
N SER A 13 14.41 -8.78 8.38
CA SER A 13 13.06 -8.80 7.83
C SER A 13 12.22 -7.64 8.37
N LEU A 14 12.30 -7.37 9.68
CA LEU A 14 11.57 -6.26 10.30
C LEU A 14 12.06 -4.91 9.78
N ALA A 15 13.38 -4.73 9.63
CA ALA A 15 13.97 -3.53 9.05
C ALA A 15 13.57 -3.33 7.59
N LEU A 16 13.53 -4.42 6.80
CA LEU A 16 13.09 -4.39 5.41
C LEU A 16 11.62 -3.97 5.32
N VAL A 17 10.72 -4.60 6.08
CA VAL A 17 9.28 -4.27 6.10
C VAL A 17 9.06 -2.83 6.57
N GLY A 18 9.77 -2.37 7.61
CA GLY A 18 9.71 -0.99 8.08
C GLY A 18 10.13 0.00 7.00
N THR A 19 11.20 -0.30 6.26
CA THR A 19 11.68 0.54 5.15
C THR A 19 10.65 0.59 4.01
N MET A 20 10.06 -0.55 3.65
CA MET A 20 8.99 -0.62 2.64
C MET A 20 7.77 0.20 3.04
N ALA A 21 7.35 0.09 4.30
CA ALA A 21 6.23 0.85 4.82
C ALA A 21 6.50 2.36 4.73
N LEU A 22 7.68 2.82 5.16
CA LEU A 22 8.08 4.22 5.05
C LEU A 22 8.03 4.69 3.59
N LEU A 23 8.65 3.96 2.66
CA LEU A 23 8.65 4.30 1.24
C LEU A 23 7.24 4.35 0.64
N CYS A 24 6.36 3.42 1.03
CA CYS A 24 4.98 3.37 0.58
C CYS A 24 4.20 4.61 1.05
N PHE A 25 4.26 4.94 2.34
CA PHE A 25 3.54 6.08 2.89
C PHE A 25 4.11 7.42 2.42
N THR A 26 5.44 7.56 2.32
CA THR A 26 6.04 8.80 1.79
C THR A 26 5.71 8.98 0.31
N LYS A 27 5.71 7.90 -0.49
CA LYS A 27 5.25 7.92 -1.88
C LYS A 27 3.79 8.34 -1.99
N ALA A 28 2.91 7.69 -1.23
CA ALA A 28 1.47 7.96 -1.28
C ALA A 28 1.18 9.41 -0.89
N PHE A 29 1.74 9.88 0.23
CA PHE A 29 1.53 11.23 0.72
C PHE A 29 2.08 12.28 -0.26
N SER A 30 3.29 12.05 -0.79
CA SER A 30 3.95 13.00 -1.71
C SER A 30 3.23 13.13 -3.05
N ILE A 31 2.74 12.02 -3.61
CA ILE A 31 2.09 12.04 -4.92
C ILE A 31 0.64 12.53 -4.84
N VAL A 32 -0.07 12.25 -3.74
CA VAL A 32 -1.48 12.62 -3.56
C VAL A 32 -1.63 14.06 -3.03
N PHE A 33 -0.88 14.44 -1.99
CA PHE A 33 -1.12 15.71 -1.28
C PHE A 33 -0.12 16.82 -1.60
N LEU A 34 1.09 16.50 -2.09
CA LEU A 34 2.11 17.51 -2.43
C LEU A 34 2.17 17.82 -3.93
N GLY A 35 1.40 17.11 -4.76
CA GLY A 35 1.33 17.32 -6.21
C GLY A 35 0.26 18.33 -6.62
N LEU A 36 0.28 18.71 -7.90
CA LEU A 36 -0.78 19.48 -8.53
C LEU A 36 -1.85 18.56 -9.16
N PRO A 37 -3.11 19.00 -9.24
CA PRO A 37 -4.20 18.23 -9.83
C PRO A 37 -3.96 17.95 -11.33
N ARG A 38 -4.09 16.68 -11.73
CA ARG A 38 -3.77 16.19 -13.09
C ARG A 38 -4.99 16.00 -13.99
N SER A 39 -6.17 15.73 -13.41
CA SER A 39 -7.43 15.63 -14.15
C SER A 39 -8.26 16.89 -13.98
N GLU A 40 -9.08 17.22 -14.98
CA GLU A 40 -10.02 18.34 -14.90
C GLU A 40 -10.97 18.16 -13.71
N GLU A 41 -11.49 16.94 -13.49
CA GLU A 41 -12.30 16.60 -12.31
C GLU A 41 -11.62 17.01 -11.00
N SER A 42 -10.32 16.70 -10.83
CA SER A 42 -9.60 17.06 -9.60
C SER A 42 -9.34 18.57 -9.44
N GLN A 43 -9.42 19.34 -10.52
CA GLN A 43 -9.30 20.80 -10.49
C GLN A 43 -10.63 21.48 -10.15
N LEU A 44 -11.75 20.83 -10.47
CA LEU A 44 -13.10 21.36 -10.27
C LEU A 44 -13.67 21.10 -8.87
N VAL A 45 -13.07 20.19 -8.09
CA VAL A 45 -13.49 19.94 -6.70
C VAL A 45 -13.22 21.16 -5.83
N GLN A 46 -14.28 21.78 -5.32
CA GLN A 46 -14.21 22.93 -4.41
C GLN A 46 -14.69 22.60 -2.99
N GLU A 47 -15.43 21.50 -2.82
CA GLU A 47 -15.99 21.11 -1.54
C GLU A 47 -15.09 20.11 -0.81
N GLU A 48 -14.93 20.34 0.49
CA GLU A 48 -14.19 19.46 1.39
C GLU A 48 -15.06 18.30 1.90
N VAL A 49 -14.40 17.28 2.42
CA VAL A 49 -15.06 16.09 2.96
C VAL A 49 -15.95 16.44 4.17
N SER A 50 -17.10 15.76 4.29
CA SER A 50 -18.04 15.92 5.41
C SER A 50 -17.35 15.84 6.79
N PRO A 51 -17.69 16.74 7.74
CA PRO A 51 -17.07 16.78 9.06
C PRO A 51 -17.25 15.49 9.87
N ILE A 52 -18.31 14.72 9.62
CA ILE A 52 -18.57 13.43 10.30
C ILE A 52 -17.53 12.38 9.90
N MET A 53 -17.11 12.38 8.63
CA MET A 53 -16.07 11.49 8.14
C MET A 53 -14.71 11.90 8.70
N LEU A 54 -14.42 13.21 8.76
CA LEU A 54 -13.19 13.73 9.38
C LEU A 54 -13.11 13.39 10.86
N LEU A 55 -14.22 13.48 11.61
CA LEU A 55 -14.26 13.09 13.01
C LEU A 55 -13.87 11.61 13.19
N SER A 56 -14.46 10.73 12.38
CA SER A 56 -14.19 9.29 12.41
C SER A 56 -12.72 8.97 12.12
N MET A 57 -12.16 9.60 11.09
CA MET A 57 -10.74 9.48 10.75
C MET A 57 -9.83 10.06 11.82
N GLY A 58 -10.22 11.20 12.41
CA GLY A 58 -9.49 11.87 13.49
C GLY A 58 -9.39 11.04 14.75
N ILE A 59 -10.46 10.34 15.14
CA ILE A 59 -10.47 9.43 16.29
C ILE A 59 -9.49 8.27 16.06
N LEU A 60 -9.51 7.65 14.88
CA LEU A 60 -8.58 6.57 14.54
C LEU A 60 -7.12 7.04 14.49
N ALA A 61 -6.88 8.24 13.94
CA ALA A 61 -5.56 8.85 13.91
C ALA A 61 -5.04 9.15 15.32
N LEU A 62 -5.90 9.66 16.20
CA LEU A 62 -5.57 9.91 17.61
C LEU A 62 -5.16 8.63 18.32
N PHE A 63 -5.93 7.55 18.19
CA PHE A 63 -5.56 6.27 18.81
C PHE A 63 -4.25 5.70 18.25
N THR A 64 -4.05 5.78 16.94
CA THR A 64 -2.80 5.34 16.31
C THR A 64 -1.61 6.14 16.84
N PHE A 65 -1.77 7.45 16.97
CA PHE A 65 -0.75 8.34 17.53
C PHE A 65 -0.45 8.02 19.00
N LEU A 66 -1.48 7.85 19.84
CA LEU A 66 -1.31 7.54 21.27
C LEU A 66 -0.65 6.17 21.49
N ILE A 67 -1.06 5.15 20.74
CA ILE A 67 -0.46 3.81 20.80
C ILE A 67 1.00 3.86 20.34
N GLY A 68 1.30 4.59 19.27
CA GLY A 68 2.66 4.75 18.75
C GLY A 68 3.59 5.53 19.69
N LEU A 69 3.06 6.58 20.34
CA LEU A 69 3.84 7.43 21.24
C LEU A 69 4.04 6.79 22.62
N PHE A 70 3.07 6.01 23.10
CA PHE A 70 3.12 5.36 24.41
C PHE A 70 2.86 3.85 24.34
N PRO A 71 3.75 3.09 23.67
CA PRO A 71 3.56 1.64 23.46
C PRO A 71 3.49 0.86 24.76
N GLN A 72 4.11 1.35 25.84
CA GLN A 72 4.07 0.73 27.17
C GLN A 72 2.66 0.56 27.74
N TYR A 73 1.76 1.53 27.51
CA TYR A 73 0.39 1.44 28.03
C TYR A 73 -0.44 0.48 27.20
N ALA A 74 -0.29 0.52 25.87
CA ALA A 74 -0.97 -0.40 24.97
C ALA A 74 -0.60 -1.86 25.26
N ILE A 75 0.70 -2.15 25.43
CA ILE A 75 1.16 -3.49 25.73
C ILE A 75 0.70 -3.95 27.12
N ASN A 76 0.72 -3.09 28.14
CA ASN A 76 0.23 -3.43 29.47
C ASN A 76 -1.28 -3.75 29.47
N LEU A 77 -2.07 -3.06 28.65
CA LEU A 77 -3.51 -3.30 28.53
C LEU A 77 -3.80 -4.71 27.99
N VAL A 78 -3.03 -5.15 26.98
CA VAL A 78 -3.21 -6.46 26.33
C VAL A 78 -2.51 -7.59 27.10
N LYS A 79 -1.51 -7.27 27.92
CA LYS A 79 -0.74 -8.26 28.69
C LYS A 79 -1.62 -9.11 29.62
N SER A 80 -2.53 -8.48 30.35
CA SER A 80 -3.41 -9.17 31.31
C SER A 80 -4.31 -10.23 30.64
N PRO A 81 -5.10 -9.93 29.60
CA PRO A 81 -5.90 -10.94 28.92
C PRO A 81 -5.04 -11.98 28.18
N ALA A 82 -3.89 -11.59 27.63
CA ALA A 82 -2.98 -12.54 26.98
C ALA A 82 -2.44 -13.60 27.95
N LEU A 83 -2.12 -13.22 29.19
CA LEU A 83 -1.64 -14.13 30.23
C LEU A 83 -2.67 -15.21 30.58
N VAL A 84 -3.94 -14.82 30.67
CA VAL A 84 -5.05 -15.75 30.96
C VAL A 84 -5.19 -16.79 29.84
N LEU A 85 -5.01 -16.37 28.58
CA LEU A 85 -5.16 -17.25 27.41
C LEU A 85 -3.98 -18.21 27.22
N ILE A 86 -2.75 -17.74 27.43
CA ILE A 86 -1.52 -18.51 27.13
C ILE A 86 -1.11 -19.41 28.32
N LYS A 87 -1.74 -19.25 29.51
CA LYS A 87 -1.42 -19.99 30.75
C LYS A 87 0.08 -20.00 31.06
N THR A 88 0.75 -18.88 30.79
CA THR A 88 2.21 -18.72 30.97
C THR A 88 2.49 -17.83 32.17
N ASP A 89 3.58 -18.11 32.88
CA ASP A 89 3.98 -17.36 34.07
C ASP A 89 4.37 -15.91 33.75
N GLN A 90 3.95 -14.97 34.61
CA GLN A 90 4.20 -13.53 34.46
C GLN A 90 5.70 -13.20 34.43
N MET A 91 6.52 -14.02 35.08
CA MET A 91 7.97 -13.83 35.15
C MET A 91 8.65 -14.01 33.79
N LEU A 92 8.16 -14.93 32.95
CA LEU A 92 8.67 -15.15 31.59
C LEU A 92 8.33 -13.97 30.67
N LEU A 93 7.15 -13.36 30.80
CA LEU A 93 6.74 -12.23 29.97
C LEU A 93 7.49 -10.92 30.27
N ASN A 94 7.92 -10.71 31.52
CA ASN A 94 8.75 -9.55 31.89
C ASN A 94 10.16 -9.62 31.29
N THR A 95 10.67 -10.81 31.00
CA THR A 95 11.97 -10.99 30.31
C THR A 95 11.85 -10.81 28.79
N VAL A 96 10.68 -11.12 28.22
CA VAL A 96 10.40 -11.01 26.78
C VAL A 96 9.99 -9.59 26.36
N ILE A 97 9.33 -8.82 27.23
CA ILE A 97 8.90 -7.44 26.95
C ILE A 97 9.73 -6.47 27.80
N PRO A 98 10.86 -5.98 27.29
CA PRO A 98 11.70 -5.04 28.03
C PRO A 98 11.03 -3.66 28.10
N LEU A 99 10.21 -3.42 29.12
CA LEU A 99 9.49 -2.16 29.36
C LEU A 99 10.40 -0.92 29.29
N ASN A 100 11.68 -1.07 29.64
CA ASN A 100 12.68 -0.01 29.51
C ASN A 100 12.89 0.42 28.05
N ILE A 101 12.93 -0.52 27.11
CA ILE A 101 13.07 -0.20 25.68
C ILE A 101 11.82 0.54 25.17
N LEU A 102 10.63 0.13 25.59
CA LEU A 102 9.37 0.81 25.23
C LEU A 102 9.35 2.25 25.75
N LYS A 103 9.82 2.48 26.98
CA LYS A 103 9.98 3.83 27.54
C LYS A 103 11.00 4.66 26.76
N THR A 104 12.13 4.08 26.36
CA THR A 104 13.13 4.75 25.52
C THR A 104 12.55 5.14 24.18
N ILE A 105 11.75 4.27 23.54
CA ILE A 105 11.05 4.59 22.29
C ILE A 105 10.08 5.76 22.48
N SER A 106 9.30 5.74 23.57
CA SER A 106 8.38 6.83 23.91
C SER A 106 9.11 8.17 24.13
N LEU A 107 10.22 8.15 24.87
CA LEU A 107 11.08 9.31 25.09
C LEU A 107 11.69 9.84 23.78
N ALA A 108 12.17 8.96 22.90
CA ALA A 108 12.68 9.34 21.59
C ALA A 108 11.56 9.99 20.75
N GLY A 109 10.37 9.40 20.72
CA GLY A 109 9.20 9.95 20.03
C GLY A 109 8.81 11.34 20.54
N LEU A 110 8.75 11.53 21.86
CA LEU A 110 8.52 12.83 22.47
C LEU A 110 9.64 13.83 22.14
N GLY A 111 10.90 13.37 22.15
CA GLY A 111 12.05 14.18 21.74
C GLY A 111 11.93 14.68 20.30
N PHE A 112 11.51 13.82 19.36
CA PHE A 112 11.25 14.22 17.97
C PHE A 112 10.10 15.22 17.85
N ILE A 113 9.02 15.06 18.61
CA ILE A 113 7.89 16.01 18.62
C ILE A 113 8.35 17.37 19.15
N ILE A 114 9.09 17.40 20.26
CA ILE A 114 9.64 18.62 20.84
C ILE A 114 10.58 19.30 19.85
N LEU A 115 11.48 18.54 19.22
CA LEU A 115 12.38 19.06 18.19
C LEU A 115 11.61 19.67 17.02
N PHE A 116 10.57 18.98 16.54
CA PHE A 116 9.69 19.50 15.48
C PHE A 116 9.01 20.82 15.89
N ILE A 117 8.47 20.90 17.11
CA ILE A 117 7.85 22.13 17.64
C ILE A 117 8.87 23.26 17.71
N ILE A 118 10.10 22.99 18.17
CA ILE A 118 11.17 23.98 18.23
C ILE A 118 11.52 24.49 16.83
N ILE A 119 11.72 23.60 15.86
CA ILE A 119 12.03 23.97 14.47
C ILE A 119 10.88 24.79 13.87
N TYR A 120 9.63 24.38 14.11
CA TYR A 120 8.45 25.08 13.62
C TYR A 120 8.30 26.47 14.26
N ALA A 121 8.54 26.59 15.57
CA ALA A 121 8.52 27.85 16.30
C ALA A 121 9.62 28.79 15.80
N LEU A 122 10.84 28.28 15.62
CA LEU A 122 11.97 29.02 15.08
C LEU A 122 11.67 29.52 13.66
N ARG A 123 11.16 28.64 12.78
CA ARG A 123 10.72 29.02 11.43
C ARG A 123 9.67 30.12 11.49
N SER A 124 8.65 29.98 12.33
CA SER A 124 7.57 30.95 12.47
C SER A 124 8.08 32.30 12.98
N PHE A 125 9.03 32.28 13.91
CA PHE A 125 9.70 33.47 14.41
C PHE A 125 10.55 34.16 13.33
N MET A 126 11.37 33.41 12.58
CA MET A 126 12.22 33.94 11.50
C MET A 126 11.43 34.47 10.29
N LEU A 127 10.21 33.96 10.07
CA LEU A 127 9.32 34.40 9.00
C LEU A 127 8.35 35.50 9.45
N LYS A 128 8.36 35.90 10.73
CA LYS A 128 7.49 36.95 11.24
C LYS A 128 7.73 38.26 10.47
N GLY A 129 6.66 38.82 9.91
CA GLY A 129 6.73 40.07 9.12
C GLY A 129 7.23 39.90 7.68
N LYS A 130 7.56 38.68 7.23
CA LYS A 130 7.93 38.41 5.83
C LYS A 130 6.70 37.97 5.04
N LYS A 131 6.52 38.52 3.83
CA LYS A 131 5.51 38.03 2.89
C LYS A 131 5.99 36.72 2.27
N VAL A 132 5.32 35.62 2.57
CA VAL A 132 5.55 34.31 1.94
C VAL A 132 4.46 34.10 0.89
N TYR A 133 4.85 33.82 -0.35
CA TYR A 133 3.94 33.53 -1.45
C TYR A 133 4.35 32.23 -2.14
N SER A 134 3.37 31.45 -2.58
CA SER A 134 3.60 30.31 -3.46
C SER A 134 3.71 30.82 -4.90
N TYR A 135 4.75 30.40 -5.61
CA TYR A 135 4.95 30.73 -7.03
C TYR A 135 5.25 29.45 -7.81
N LYS A 136 5.45 29.56 -9.14
CA LYS A 136 5.85 28.40 -9.94
C LYS A 136 7.15 27.79 -9.42
N THR A 137 7.27 26.48 -9.60
CA THR A 137 8.51 25.76 -9.35
C THR A 137 9.61 26.23 -10.29
N TRP A 138 10.86 25.95 -9.94
CA TRP A 138 12.00 26.22 -10.82
C TRP A 138 11.83 25.45 -12.14
N ASP A 139 11.58 26.17 -13.22
CA ASP A 139 11.22 25.61 -14.52
C ASP A 139 12.42 25.41 -15.46
N CYS A 140 13.66 25.57 -14.97
CA CYS A 140 14.87 25.52 -15.79
C CYS A 140 14.76 26.41 -17.05
N SER A 141 14.09 27.56 -16.93
CA SER A 141 13.80 28.50 -18.03
C SER A 141 12.75 28.01 -19.05
N TYR A 142 12.07 26.89 -18.78
CA TYR A 142 10.99 26.37 -19.60
C TYR A 142 9.64 27.00 -19.23
N GLN A 143 9.13 27.88 -20.08
CA GLN A 143 7.95 28.69 -19.74
C GLN A 143 6.58 27.99 -19.93
N ALA A 144 6.55 26.79 -20.53
CA ALA A 144 5.32 26.07 -20.87
C ALA A 144 5.07 24.84 -19.95
N GLY A 145 5.33 24.98 -18.66
CA GLY A 145 5.13 23.92 -17.67
C GLY A 145 3.66 23.51 -17.53
N THR A 146 3.38 22.21 -17.45
CA THR A 146 2.03 21.67 -17.18
C THR A 146 2.06 20.77 -15.94
N ASN A 147 0.91 20.60 -15.27
CA ASN A 147 0.78 19.71 -14.09
C ASN A 147 1.15 18.25 -14.40
N ARG A 148 1.16 17.86 -15.68
CA ARG A 148 1.59 16.53 -16.12
C ARG A 148 3.10 16.31 -16.03
N MET A 149 3.90 17.39 -15.94
CA MET A 149 5.36 17.32 -15.86
C MET A 149 5.88 17.02 -14.44
N GLN A 150 5.00 16.84 -13.44
CA GLN A 150 5.38 16.46 -12.09
C GLN A 150 5.71 14.96 -11.98
N TYR A 151 6.61 14.58 -11.07
CA TYR A 151 6.99 13.19 -10.83
C TYR A 151 5.78 12.28 -10.59
N THR A 152 5.80 11.08 -11.17
CA THR A 152 4.79 10.05 -10.94
C THR A 152 5.15 9.15 -9.77
N ALA A 153 4.17 8.40 -9.28
CA ALA A 153 4.37 7.40 -8.24
C ALA A 153 5.42 6.33 -8.65
N SER A 154 5.43 5.95 -9.93
CA SER A 154 6.42 5.03 -10.49
C SER A 154 7.81 5.67 -10.56
N SER A 155 7.90 6.95 -10.93
CA SER A 155 9.17 7.68 -10.94
C SER A 155 9.77 7.84 -9.54
N TYR A 156 8.94 8.11 -8.51
CA TYR A 156 9.37 8.20 -7.12
C TYR A 156 9.98 6.89 -6.61
N ALA A 157 9.34 5.76 -6.92
CA ALA A 157 9.82 4.44 -6.50
C ALA A 157 10.96 3.88 -7.36
N SER A 158 11.20 4.44 -8.56
CA SER A 158 12.13 3.88 -9.55
C SER A 158 13.55 3.66 -9.03
N PRO A 159 14.21 4.60 -8.32
CA PRO A 159 15.56 4.38 -7.80
C PRO A 159 15.62 3.18 -6.85
N PHE A 160 14.64 3.07 -5.96
CA PHE A 160 14.55 1.98 -5.01
C PHE A 160 14.27 0.63 -5.69
N LEU A 161 13.30 0.59 -6.61
CA LEU A 161 12.99 -0.60 -7.41
C LEU A 161 14.15 -1.00 -8.36
N SER A 162 15.11 -0.12 -8.60
CA SER A 162 16.30 -0.46 -9.39
C SER A 162 17.25 -1.41 -8.62
N PHE A 163 17.32 -1.28 -7.28
CA PHE A 163 18.09 -2.19 -6.44
C PHE A 163 17.42 -3.56 -6.29
N LEU A 164 16.09 -3.61 -6.38
CA LEU A 164 15.30 -4.84 -6.23
C LEU A 164 14.92 -5.48 -7.57
N LYS A 165 15.63 -5.15 -8.66
CA LYS A 165 15.37 -5.72 -9.99
C LYS A 165 15.16 -7.24 -10.01
N PRO A 166 15.92 -8.07 -9.27
CA PRO A 166 15.71 -9.52 -9.28
C PRO A 166 14.34 -9.97 -8.74
N PHE A 167 13.62 -9.10 -8.03
CA PHE A 167 12.35 -9.40 -7.38
C PHE A 167 11.11 -8.88 -8.15
N PHE A 168 11.30 -8.20 -9.28
CA PHE A 168 10.20 -7.62 -10.05
C PHE A 168 10.42 -7.79 -11.56
N VAL A 169 9.36 -8.09 -12.29
CA VAL A 169 9.38 -8.07 -13.75
C VAL A 169 8.97 -6.67 -14.21
N LYS A 170 9.85 -6.00 -14.95
CA LYS A 170 9.59 -4.65 -15.48
C LYS A 170 9.27 -4.73 -16.96
N GLU A 171 8.08 -4.28 -17.33
CA GLU A 171 7.65 -4.11 -18.71
C GLU A 171 7.60 -2.61 -19.01
N PHE A 172 8.25 -2.20 -20.08
CA PHE A 172 8.26 -0.80 -20.50
C PHE A 172 7.86 -0.65 -21.96
N THR A 173 6.97 0.30 -22.21
CA THR A 173 6.56 0.72 -23.55
C THR A 173 7.05 2.15 -23.74
N ILE A 174 7.89 2.38 -24.75
CA ILE A 174 8.48 3.70 -24.98
C ILE A 174 8.38 4.12 -26.45
N LYS A 175 7.81 5.30 -26.67
CA LYS A 175 7.87 6.04 -27.94
C LYS A 175 8.73 7.27 -27.70
N LYS A 176 10.02 7.15 -28.03
CA LYS A 176 11.00 8.23 -27.83
C LYS A 176 10.70 9.41 -28.76
N PRO A 177 10.83 10.65 -28.28
CA PRO A 177 10.76 11.83 -29.15
C PRO A 177 11.94 11.83 -30.12
N LYS A 178 11.68 12.11 -31.40
CA LYS A 178 12.71 12.11 -32.46
C LYS A 178 13.12 13.52 -32.89
N ASP A 179 12.19 14.46 -32.83
CA ASP A 179 12.37 15.84 -33.30
C ASP A 179 12.34 16.83 -32.13
N LEU A 180 12.82 18.05 -32.39
CA LEU A 180 12.62 19.19 -31.49
C LEU A 180 11.11 19.53 -31.46
N PHE A 181 10.53 19.66 -30.27
CA PHE A 181 9.08 19.84 -30.05
C PHE A 181 8.23 18.70 -30.66
N PRO A 182 8.43 17.46 -30.19
CA PRO A 182 7.71 16.30 -30.71
C PRO A 182 6.21 16.44 -30.46
N LYS A 183 5.39 16.12 -31.46
CA LYS A 183 3.93 16.09 -31.31
C LYS A 183 3.48 15.01 -30.32
N GLU A 184 4.23 13.91 -30.26
CA GLU A 184 3.92 12.76 -29.40
C GLU A 184 5.19 12.14 -28.82
N ALA A 185 5.13 11.83 -27.53
CA ALA A 185 6.08 10.96 -26.83
C ALA A 185 5.29 10.13 -25.81
N HIS A 186 5.65 8.85 -25.65
CA HIS A 186 4.96 7.94 -24.73
C HIS A 186 5.98 7.20 -23.88
N PHE A 187 5.71 7.10 -22.59
CA PHE A 187 6.47 6.26 -21.67
C PHE A 187 5.51 5.65 -20.66
N GLU A 188 5.53 4.32 -20.60
CA GLU A 188 4.71 3.54 -19.70
C GLU A 188 5.57 2.45 -19.08
N LEU A 189 5.44 2.29 -17.76
CA LEU A 189 6.20 1.34 -16.98
C LEU A 189 5.23 0.56 -16.10
N HIS A 190 5.17 -0.75 -16.33
CA HIS A 190 4.45 -1.70 -15.51
C HIS A 190 5.43 -2.56 -14.73
N ALA A 191 5.22 -2.66 -13.42
CA ALA A 191 6.01 -3.53 -12.55
C ALA A 191 5.10 -4.66 -12.07
N HIS A 192 5.40 -5.87 -12.49
CA HIS A 192 4.66 -7.07 -12.12
C HIS A 192 5.39 -7.81 -11.00
N ASP A 193 4.62 -8.39 -10.08
CA ASP A 193 5.13 -9.35 -9.10
C ASP A 193 5.58 -10.62 -9.83
N ILE A 194 6.69 -11.21 -9.40
CA ILE A 194 7.19 -12.49 -9.92
C ILE A 194 6.16 -13.60 -9.73
N PHE A 195 5.53 -13.68 -8.56
CA PHE A 195 4.57 -14.72 -8.27
C PHE A 195 3.33 -14.57 -9.16
N GLU A 196 2.88 -13.33 -9.35
CA GLU A 196 1.76 -13.04 -10.24
C GLU A 196 2.12 -13.39 -11.70
N HIS A 197 3.28 -12.97 -12.16
CA HIS A 197 3.70 -13.15 -13.54
C HIS A 197 3.98 -14.62 -13.92
N TYR A 198 4.65 -15.37 -13.03
CA TYR A 198 5.09 -16.74 -13.32
C TYR A 198 4.15 -17.83 -12.81
N PHE A 199 3.33 -17.58 -11.78
CA PHE A 199 2.40 -18.59 -11.25
C PHE A 199 0.94 -18.22 -11.54
N ILE A 200 0.52 -17.01 -11.16
CA ILE A 200 -0.91 -16.65 -11.22
C ILE A 200 -1.38 -16.50 -12.68
N TYR A 201 -0.72 -15.69 -13.51
CA TYR A 201 -1.16 -15.48 -14.89
C TYR A 201 -1.15 -16.76 -15.74
N PRO A 202 -0.16 -17.66 -15.64
CA PRO A 202 -0.22 -18.94 -16.34
C PRO A 202 -1.40 -19.81 -15.87
N VAL A 203 -1.66 -19.89 -14.57
CA VAL A 203 -2.81 -20.65 -14.02
C VAL A 203 -4.13 -20.04 -14.50
N ILE A 204 -4.29 -18.72 -14.45
CA ILE A 204 -5.49 -18.03 -14.97
C ILE A 204 -5.66 -18.34 -16.45
N ARG A 205 -4.58 -18.30 -17.24
CA ARG A 205 -4.63 -18.57 -18.68
C ARG A 205 -5.02 -20.01 -19.00
N ILE A 206 -4.53 -20.98 -18.23
CA ILE A 206 -4.90 -22.39 -18.36
C ILE A 206 -6.37 -22.57 -18.01
N ASN A 207 -6.83 -22.02 -16.88
CA ASN A 207 -8.24 -22.07 -16.49
C ASN A 207 -9.14 -21.43 -17.55
N LYS A 208 -8.79 -20.23 -18.02
CA LYS A 208 -9.55 -19.53 -19.07
C LYS A 208 -9.67 -20.37 -20.33
N ARG A 209 -8.57 -20.96 -20.82
CA ARG A 209 -8.60 -21.87 -21.98
C ARG A 209 -9.46 -23.12 -21.74
N LEU A 210 -9.48 -23.63 -20.52
CA LEU A 210 -10.28 -24.78 -20.15
C LEU A 210 -11.78 -24.42 -20.10
N LEU A 211 -12.13 -23.29 -19.49
CA LEU A 211 -13.47 -22.72 -19.45
C LEU A 211 -13.99 -22.31 -20.84
N GLU A 212 -13.13 -21.75 -21.70
CA GLU A 212 -13.46 -21.43 -23.10
C GLU A 212 -13.89 -22.67 -23.89
N LYS A 213 -13.35 -23.86 -23.58
CA LYS A 213 -13.83 -25.11 -24.19
C LYS A 213 -15.26 -25.48 -23.77
N PHE A 214 -15.69 -25.06 -22.57
CA PHE A 214 -17.05 -25.29 -22.06
C PHE A 214 -18.03 -24.18 -22.43
N TYR A 215 -17.61 -23.21 -23.25
CA TYR A 215 -18.46 -22.12 -23.70
C TYR A 215 -19.75 -22.61 -24.40
N TRP A 216 -19.71 -23.78 -25.05
CA TRP A 216 -20.87 -24.40 -25.68
C TRP A 216 -22.03 -24.72 -24.71
N ILE A 217 -21.74 -24.90 -23.41
CA ILE A 217 -22.77 -25.16 -22.39
C ILE A 217 -23.63 -23.91 -22.16
N GLN A 218 -23.07 -22.71 -22.31
CA GLN A 218 -23.77 -21.43 -22.14
C GLN A 218 -24.21 -20.84 -23.49
N SER A 219 -24.86 -21.65 -24.32
CA SER A 219 -25.29 -21.27 -25.68
C SER A 219 -26.40 -20.22 -25.74
N GLY A 220 -27.02 -19.88 -24.61
CA GLY A 220 -28.17 -18.96 -24.54
C GLY A 220 -29.51 -19.58 -24.99
N SER A 221 -29.54 -20.84 -25.39
CA SER A 221 -30.77 -21.53 -25.81
C SER A 221 -31.50 -22.15 -24.62
N THR A 222 -32.74 -21.71 -24.36
CA THR A 222 -33.60 -22.24 -23.29
C THR A 222 -33.84 -23.74 -23.44
N GLN A 223 -33.96 -24.25 -24.67
CA GLN A 223 -34.20 -25.68 -24.93
C GLN A 223 -33.02 -26.55 -24.50
N GLN A 224 -31.78 -26.09 -24.68
CA GLN A 224 -30.59 -26.81 -24.20
C GLN A 224 -30.55 -26.87 -22.68
N TYR A 225 -30.89 -25.79 -21.97
CA TYR A 225 -30.95 -25.79 -20.51
C TYR A 225 -32.02 -26.74 -19.96
N ILE A 226 -33.20 -26.79 -20.58
CA ILE A 226 -34.24 -27.75 -20.21
C ILE A 226 -33.74 -29.20 -20.41
N SER A 227 -33.03 -29.47 -21.50
CA SER A 227 -32.48 -30.81 -21.77
C SER A 227 -31.42 -31.22 -20.74
N TYR A 228 -30.55 -30.31 -20.29
CA TYR A 228 -29.58 -30.60 -19.24
C TYR A 228 -30.25 -30.94 -17.91
N GLY A 229 -31.31 -30.21 -17.54
CA GLY A 229 -32.10 -30.52 -16.34
C GLY A 229 -32.76 -31.89 -16.40
N LEU A 230 -33.33 -32.26 -17.55
CA LEU A 230 -33.97 -33.56 -17.75
C LEU A 230 -32.95 -34.71 -17.70
N ILE A 231 -31.80 -34.55 -18.36
CA ILE A 231 -30.69 -35.52 -18.32
C ILE A 231 -30.21 -35.72 -16.88
N PHE A 232 -30.00 -34.64 -16.14
CA PHE A 232 -29.61 -34.69 -14.73
C PHE A 232 -30.64 -35.45 -13.89
N LEU A 233 -31.93 -35.20 -14.09
CA LEU A 233 -33.01 -35.87 -13.36
C LEU A 233 -33.04 -37.39 -13.63
N VAL A 234 -32.87 -37.79 -14.89
CA VAL A 234 -32.78 -39.22 -15.27
C VAL A 234 -31.56 -39.89 -14.63
N ILE A 235 -30.39 -39.25 -14.69
CA ILE A 235 -29.16 -39.77 -14.05
C ILE A 235 -29.34 -39.89 -12.54
N ALA A 236 -29.94 -38.89 -11.89
CA ALA A 236 -30.20 -38.89 -10.46
C ALA A 236 -31.17 -40.02 -10.06
N LEU A 237 -32.22 -40.27 -10.84
CA LEU A 237 -33.15 -41.38 -10.62
C LEU A 237 -32.46 -42.74 -10.77
N ILE A 238 -31.65 -42.92 -11.83
CA ILE A 238 -30.88 -44.16 -12.02
C ILE A 238 -29.89 -44.36 -10.87
N GLY A 239 -29.21 -43.30 -10.44
CA GLY A 239 -28.32 -43.33 -9.28
C GLY A 239 -29.06 -43.70 -7.99
N ALA A 240 -30.24 -43.12 -7.74
CA ALA A 240 -31.04 -43.43 -6.56
C ALA A 240 -31.58 -44.87 -6.55
N ILE A 241 -31.88 -45.44 -7.72
CA ILE A 241 -32.36 -46.82 -7.86
C ILE A 241 -31.18 -47.82 -7.84
N GLY A 242 -30.01 -47.43 -8.36
CA GLY A 242 -28.80 -48.25 -8.43
C GLY A 242 -27.93 -48.25 -7.17
N VAL A 243 -28.18 -47.34 -6.23
CA VAL A 243 -27.65 -47.43 -4.85
C VAL A 243 -28.57 -48.34 -4.04
N LYS A 244 -28.44 -49.65 -4.29
CA LYS A 244 -28.88 -50.73 -3.41
C LYS A 244 -27.69 -51.59 -3.06
#